data_AF-A0A8J8FP00-F1
#
_entry.id   AF-A0A8J8FP00-F1
#
_cell.length_a   1.000
_cell.length_b   1.000
_cell.length_c   1.000
_cell.angle_alpha   90.00
_cell.angle_beta   90.00
_cell.angle_gamma   90.00
#
_symmetry.space_group_name_H-M   'P 1'
#
loop_
_entity.id
_entity.type
_entity.pdbx_description
1 polymer ?
#
loop_
_entity_poly.entity_id
_entity_poly.type
_entity_poly.pdbx_seq_one_letter_code
_entity_poly.pdbx_strand_id
1 'polypeptide(L)' 'TLLNPDYDVVTPFSVHQGAPLVIAVGGKDLMLEHFISTWIKLKQTDGTIDALFRHWIRGEITEKPEPN' A
#
# COMPACT_ATOMS: atom_id res chain seq x y z
N THR A 1 -29.98 -1.40 2.71
CA THR A 1 -30.46 -1.39 1.32
C THR A 1 -30.94 0.00 1.00
N LEU A 2 -30.22 0.74 0.15
CA LEU A 2 -30.62 2.09 -0.26
C LEU A 2 -31.68 1.99 -1.38
N LEU A 3 -32.83 2.60 -1.14
CA LEU A 3 -34.03 2.58 -1.98
C LEU A 3 -34.04 3.78 -2.94
N ASN A 4 -33.18 3.80 -3.97
CA ASN A 4 -33.39 4.61 -5.18
C ASN A 4 -32.42 4.18 -6.32
N PRO A 5 -32.89 3.60 -7.44
CA PRO A 5 -32.03 2.96 -8.45
C PRO A 5 -31.51 3.88 -9.58
N ASP A 6 -31.77 5.20 -9.52
CA ASP A 6 -31.45 6.11 -10.64
C ASP A 6 -29.95 6.44 -10.80
N TYR A 7 -29.11 5.98 -9.88
CA TYR A 7 -27.66 6.18 -9.95
C TYR A 7 -26.94 4.89 -9.59
N ASP A 8 -26.36 4.24 -10.60
CA ASP A 8 -25.45 3.12 -10.41
C ASP A 8 -24.01 3.66 -10.44
N VAL A 9 -23.23 3.40 -9.38
CA VAL A 9 -21.82 3.77 -9.32
C VAL A 9 -21.04 2.69 -10.06
N VAL A 10 -20.96 2.84 -11.38
CA VAL A 10 -20.07 2.02 -12.20
C VAL A 10 -18.63 2.37 -11.86
N THR A 11 -17.85 1.39 -11.38
CA THR A 11 -16.40 1.51 -11.25
C THR A 11 -15.77 1.28 -12.63
N PRO A 12 -15.28 2.32 -13.32
CA PRO A 12 -14.80 2.20 -14.70
C PRO A 12 -13.44 1.48 -14.80
N PHE A 13 -12.81 1.18 -13.66
CA PHE A 13 -11.51 0.55 -13.59
C PHE A 13 -11.67 -0.93 -13.30
N SER A 14 -11.25 -1.76 -14.26
CA SER A 14 -11.05 -3.20 -14.06
C SER A 14 -10.22 -3.42 -12.78
N VAL A 15 -10.55 -4.45 -12.00
CA VAL A 15 -10.14 -4.74 -10.60
C VAL A 15 -8.62 -4.66 -10.31
N HIS A 16 -7.75 -4.51 -11.32
CA HIS A 16 -6.30 -4.53 -11.19
C HIS A 16 -5.54 -3.41 -11.92
N GLN A 17 -6.13 -2.22 -12.09
CA GLN A 17 -5.37 -1.06 -12.60
C GLN A 17 -4.58 -0.38 -11.47
N GLY A 18 -3.35 -0.83 -11.25
CA GLY A 18 -2.36 -0.16 -10.39
C GLY A 18 -1.37 0.65 -11.24
N ALA A 19 -1.13 1.90 -10.87
CA ALA A 19 0.03 2.64 -11.38
C ALA A 19 1.29 2.28 -10.57
N PRO A 20 2.47 2.17 -11.21
CA PRO A 20 3.70 1.94 -10.46
C PRO A 20 4.01 3.15 -9.57
N LEU A 21 4.22 2.90 -8.28
CA LEU A 21 4.78 3.90 -7.37
C LEU A 21 6.31 3.86 -7.45
N VAL A 22 6.93 5.03 -7.63
CA VAL A 22 8.40 5.16 -7.73
C VAL A 22 8.91 6.16 -6.69
N ILE A 23 10.10 5.88 -6.15
CA ILE A 23 10.85 6.83 -5.33
C ILE A 23 11.95 7.41 -6.21
N ALA A 24 11.86 8.70 -6.50
CA ALA A 24 12.88 9.39 -7.28
C ALA A 24 14.14 9.59 -6.43
N VAL A 25 15.27 9.09 -6.93
CA VAL A 25 16.61 9.30 -6.35
C VAL A 25 17.40 10.18 -7.31
N GLY A 26 18.24 11.08 -6.78
CA GLY A 26 19.11 11.90 -7.60
C GLY A 26 20.02 11.03 -8.46
N GLY A 27 20.09 11.27 -9.77
CA GLY A 27 20.67 10.33 -10.74
C GLY A 27 22.16 9.99 -10.62
N LYS A 28 22.87 10.53 -9.61
CA LYS A 28 24.25 10.19 -9.28
C LYS A 28 24.39 9.46 -7.95
N ASP A 29 23.32 9.32 -7.17
CA ASP A 29 23.35 8.70 -5.85
C ASP A 29 22.91 7.23 -5.92
N LEU A 30 23.75 6.43 -6.57
CA LEU A 30 23.54 4.98 -6.73
C LEU A 30 23.55 4.25 -5.38
N MET A 31 24.26 4.80 -4.39
CA MET A 31 24.33 4.22 -3.04
C MET A 31 22.97 4.33 -2.34
N LEU A 32 22.34 5.50 -2.42
CA LEU A 32 21.00 5.70 -1.85
C LEU A 32 19.94 4.85 -2.58
N GLU A 33 20.01 4.78 -3.92
CA GLU A 33 19.11 3.94 -4.71
C GLU A 33 19.21 2.47 -4.28
N HIS A 34 20.44 1.95 -4.15
CA HIS A 34 20.67 0.56 -3.74
C HIS A 34 20.20 0.31 -2.30
N PHE A 35 20.47 1.25 -1.40
CA PHE A 35 20.03 1.18 0.00
C PHE A 35 18.50 1.12 0.09
N ILE A 36 17.78 2.06 -0.53
CA ILE A 36 16.32 2.11 -0.52
C ILE A 36 15.73 0.84 -1.15
N SER A 37 16.27 0.41 -2.29
CA SER A 37 15.81 -0.81 -2.97
C SER A 37 15.96 -2.06 -2.09
N THR A 38 17.08 -2.18 -1.40
CA THR A 38 17.34 -3.32 -0.50
C THR A 38 16.45 -3.25 0.74
N TRP A 39 16.31 -2.07 1.34
CA TRP A 39 15.45 -1.86 2.49
C TRP A 39 13.97 -2.18 2.17
N ILE A 40 13.45 -1.73 1.02
CA ILE A 40 12.08 -2.06 0.59
C ILE A 40 11.91 -3.58 0.46
N LYS A 41 12.87 -4.28 -0.15
CA LYS A 41 12.81 -5.75 -0.27
C LYS A 41 12.73 -6.42 1.10
N LEU A 42 13.57 -6.00 2.05
CA LEU A 42 13.54 -6.52 3.41
C LEU A 42 12.17 -6.29 4.07
N LYS A 43 11.59 -5.10 3.90
CA LYS A 43 10.28 -4.73 4.46
C LYS A 43 9.09 -5.41 3.78
N GLN A 44 9.25 -5.85 2.54
CA GLN A 44 8.27 -6.73 1.90
C GLN A 44 8.37 -8.15 2.46
N THR A 45 9.58 -8.67 2.66
CA THR A 45 9.78 -10.02 3.19
C THR A 45 9.41 -10.18 4.65
N ASP A 46 9.56 -9.13 5.47
CA ASP A 46 9.22 -9.17 6.91
C ASP A 46 7.74 -8.86 7.21
N GLY A 47 6.93 -8.61 6.17
CA GLY A 47 5.49 -8.31 6.30
C GLY A 47 5.17 -6.87 6.72
N THR A 48 6.17 -6.00 6.90
CA THR A 48 5.95 -4.60 7.29
C THR A 48 5.09 -3.86 6.25
N ILE A 49 5.38 -4.02 4.96
CA ILE A 49 4.62 -3.32 3.89
C ILE A 49 3.15 -3.73 3.88
N ASP A 50 2.88 -5.00 4.12
CA ASP A 50 1.52 -5.56 4.16
C ASP A 50 0.75 -5.08 5.40
N ALA A 51 1.42 -5.00 6.56
CA ALA A 51 0.85 -4.39 7.77
C ALA A 51 0.54 -2.89 7.58
N LEU A 52 1.44 -2.14 6.94
CA LEU A 52 1.21 -0.73 6.60
C LEU A 52 0.05 -0.57 5.61
N PHE A 53 -0.06 -1.46 4.62
CA PHE A 53 -1.14 -1.43 3.65
C PHE A 53 -2.50 -1.70 4.31
N ARG A 54 -2.59 -2.72 5.16
CA ARG A 54 -3.78 -2.99 5.97
C ARG A 54 -4.21 -1.77 6.79
N HIS A 55 -3.25 -1.17 7.49
CA HIS A 55 -3.55 -0.05 8.38
C HIS A 55 -3.95 1.22 7.61
N TRP A 56 -3.09 1.68 6.69
CA TRP A 56 -3.26 2.99 6.04
C TRP A 56 -4.20 2.97 4.84
N ILE A 57 -4.24 1.88 4.07
CA ILE A 57 -5.04 1.81 2.83
C ILE A 57 -6.38 1.14 3.08
N ARG A 58 -6.41 0.08 3.90
CA ARG A 58 -7.66 -0.63 4.22
C ARG A 58 -8.33 -0.16 5.50
N GLY A 59 -7.65 0.63 6.33
CA GLY A 59 -8.20 1.10 7.61
C GLY A 59 -8.38 -0.03 8.64
N GLU A 60 -7.68 -1.16 8.47
CA GLU A 60 -7.76 -2.28 9.41
C GLU A 60 -7.07 -1.87 10.73
N ILE A 61 -7.81 -1.99 11.83
CA ILE A 61 -7.32 -1.69 13.17
C ILE A 61 -6.65 -2.97 13.69
N THR A 62 -5.33 -2.96 13.85
CA THR A 62 -4.65 -4.03 14.55
C THR A 62 -5.01 -3.89 16.03
N GLU A 63 -5.91 -4.74 16.54
CA GLU A 63 -6.16 -4.81 17.98
C GLU A 63 -4.82 -5.06 18.67
N LYS A 64 -4.43 -4.11 19.53
CA LYS A 64 -3.24 -4.23 20.35
C LYS A 64 -3.40 -5.49 21.21
N PRO A 65 -2.46 -6.45 21.20
CA PRO A 65 -2.53 -7.51 22.19
C PRO A 65 -2.42 -6.84 23.57
N GLU A 66 -3.46 -6.99 24.39
CA GLU A 66 -3.39 -6.59 25.79
C GLU A 66 -2.20 -7.30 26.44
N PRO A 67 -1.32 -6.57 27.15
CA PRO A 67 -0.25 -7.21 27.89
C PRO A 67 -0.88 -7.96 29.08
N ASN A 68 -0.82 -9.30 29.03
CA ASN A 68 -1.05 -10.16 30.19
C ASN A 68 0.08 -10.02 31.21
#